data_AF-A0A5L4DFJ1-F1
#
_entry.id   AF-A0A5L4DFJ1-F1
#
_cell.length_a   1.000
_cell.length_b   1.000
_cell.length_c   1.000
_cell.angle_alpha   90.00
_cell.angle_beta   90.00
_cell.angle_gamma   90.00
#
_symmetry.space_group_name_H-M   'P 1'
#
loop_
_entity.id
_entity.type
_entity.pdbx_description
1 polymer ?
#
loop_
_entity_poly.entity_id
_entity_poly.type
_entity_poly.pdbx_seq_one_letter_code
_entity_poly.pdbx_strand_id
1 'polypeptide(L)'
;MKNVILLGGSNSVVQNGLQKGLKDTLMSCGGGGVEFHNLALGGSRSSQKIYSLIANKKVIEEADLIIIETNLNEYDNFIYDLHFDILQRDFEILCKMLANLNKPILFILLPLHVNDDKFKITNNFNLLQIKKYNFHFIDMQRYYDENNLNEFFATNDLFHQIGPIMRLLGQNIALNLGKIDKCNLKRNYPVPKFLAVTLQDLFENINQLEKSVKSNSLFTEELYRLEGKIKLKFKKEFKNYMLVAFSVWNDDNGLGTFSSAIWTNKKTKIIKYCLSSFLMMYNLIENFVIDEESFLYFNANNQKQSENNLWIFLKDDCCNALDCMQLANQILLVKPDENFKIDAHYDFKTLANLEVQIDEKYNFSHLIPDVALFKEIIEEYNARMDPVKISPFQTEIKNLKHELNQFKVNPIQTHLAYKLGRAIIENYGSFWGFLGLPFVLNYIAKKHKKEANILPCDESEKQIFSYQLGLALIKAHKAWYKGGYVWFMFEIFRLKKKFKL
;
A
#
# COMPACT_ATOMS: atom_id res chain seq x y z
N MET A 1 16.47 2.14 34.77
CA MET A 1 16.27 2.79 33.46
C MET A 1 15.04 3.65 33.57
N LYS A 2 15.15 4.90 33.18
CA LYS A 2 14.12 5.94 33.20
C LYS A 2 13.72 6.35 31.80
N ASN A 3 14.55 6.24 30.76
CA ASN A 3 14.23 6.77 29.44
C ASN A 3 14.41 5.73 28.33
N VAL A 4 13.32 5.34 27.67
CA VAL A 4 13.33 4.41 26.52
C VAL A 4 12.93 5.13 25.25
N ILE A 5 13.73 4.99 24.20
CA ILE A 5 13.50 5.62 22.91
C ILE A 5 13.21 4.55 21.87
N LEU A 6 12.17 4.77 21.06
CA LEU A 6 11.86 3.94 19.90
C LEU A 6 12.11 4.73 18.61
N LEU A 7 12.99 4.21 17.75
CA LEU A 7 13.21 4.65 16.38
C LEU A 7 12.75 3.53 15.44
N GLY A 8 12.10 3.86 14.33
CA GLY A 8 11.53 2.82 13.47
C GLY A 8 10.71 3.36 12.31
N GLY A 9 10.14 2.42 11.55
CA GLY A 9 9.15 2.63 10.51
C GLY A 9 7.71 2.53 11.03
N SER A 10 6.81 2.11 10.13
CA SER A 10 5.36 2.09 10.40
C SER A 10 4.97 1.08 11.48
N ASN A 11 5.64 -0.07 11.60
CA ASN A 11 5.40 -1.06 12.67
C ASN A 11 5.63 -0.48 14.08
N SER A 12 6.50 0.53 14.18
CA SER A 12 6.77 1.29 15.40
C SER A 12 5.76 2.42 15.66
N VAL A 13 4.95 2.78 14.65
CA VAL A 13 3.92 3.84 14.69
C VAL A 13 2.50 3.27 14.83
N VAL A 14 2.27 1.99 14.52
CA VAL A 14 0.95 1.35 14.71
C VAL A 14 0.52 1.45 16.18
N GLN A 15 -0.65 2.06 16.42
CA GLN A 15 -1.12 2.38 17.77
C GLN A 15 -1.37 1.14 18.64
N ASN A 16 -1.79 0.02 18.04
CA ASN A 16 -2.07 -1.22 18.75
C ASN A 16 -0.96 -2.28 18.57
N GLY A 17 0.30 -1.83 18.46
CA GLY A 17 1.47 -2.67 18.21
C GLY A 17 2.59 -2.47 19.22
N LEU A 18 3.84 -2.47 18.72
CA LEU A 18 5.07 -2.45 19.52
C LEU A 18 5.11 -1.33 20.56
N GLN A 19 4.83 -0.09 20.13
CA GLN A 19 4.87 1.08 21.00
C GLN A 19 3.90 0.99 22.18
N LYS A 20 2.74 0.34 21.99
CA LYS A 20 1.73 0.20 23.05
C LYS A 20 2.21 -0.77 24.10
N GLY A 21 2.78 -1.90 23.67
CA GLY A 21 3.41 -2.88 24.55
C GLY A 21 4.48 -2.26 25.43
N LEU A 22 5.38 -1.50 24.81
CA LEU A 22 6.43 -0.75 25.52
C LEU A 22 5.82 0.26 26.48
N LYS A 23 4.98 1.19 25.99
CA LYS A 23 4.42 2.29 26.78
C LYS A 23 3.61 1.80 27.98
N ASP A 24 2.64 0.91 27.76
CA ASP A 24 1.75 0.44 28.82
C ASP A 24 2.51 -0.32 29.92
N THR A 25 3.51 -1.12 29.52
CA THR A 25 4.34 -1.89 30.46
C THR A 25 5.28 -0.97 31.24
N LEU A 26 5.91 0.01 30.60
CA LEU A 26 6.79 0.95 31.28
C LEU A 26 6.04 1.83 32.28
N MET A 27 4.81 2.27 31.93
CA MET A 27 3.96 3.03 32.85
C MET A 27 3.54 2.20 34.07
N SER A 28 3.23 0.91 33.89
CA SER A 28 2.77 0.04 34.98
C SER A 28 3.90 -0.44 35.89
N CYS A 29 5.09 -0.76 35.35
CA CYS A 29 6.24 -1.21 36.14
C CYS A 29 7.09 -0.07 36.73
N GLY A 30 7.05 1.12 36.11
CA GLY A 30 7.97 2.22 36.42
C GLY A 30 7.56 3.14 37.58
N GLY A 31 6.40 2.93 38.21
CA GLY A 31 5.92 3.79 39.30
C GLY A 31 5.80 5.28 38.92
N GLY A 32 5.63 5.59 37.62
CA GLY A 32 5.61 6.95 37.08
C GLY A 32 6.99 7.58 36.76
N GLY A 33 8.10 6.85 36.93
CA GLY A 33 9.46 7.37 36.71
C GLY A 33 10.13 6.98 35.39
N VAL A 34 9.43 6.28 34.50
CA VAL A 34 9.95 5.84 33.19
C VAL A 34 9.24 6.59 32.05
N GLU A 35 9.99 7.37 31.28
CA GLU A 35 9.57 8.05 30.08
C GLU A 35 9.80 7.19 28.84
N PHE A 36 8.81 7.19 27.95
CA PHE A 36 8.86 6.52 26.66
C PHE A 36 8.70 7.56 25.54
N HIS A 37 9.70 7.63 24.66
CA HIS A 37 9.74 8.57 23.54
C HIS A 37 9.69 7.80 22.23
N ASN A 38 8.57 7.89 21.50
CA ASN A 38 8.45 7.30 20.17
C ASN A 38 8.81 8.33 19.10
N LEU A 39 9.97 8.15 18.48
CA LEU A 39 10.53 9.00 17.42
C LEU A 39 10.50 8.30 16.04
N ALA A 40 9.74 7.20 15.93
CA ALA A 40 9.56 6.47 14.67
C ALA A 40 8.73 7.27 13.66
N LEU A 41 8.98 7.06 12.36
CA LEU A 41 8.20 7.63 11.27
C LEU A 41 7.98 6.58 10.16
N GLY A 42 6.72 6.42 9.75
CA GLY A 42 6.35 5.48 8.69
C GLY A 42 7.03 5.77 7.35
N GLY A 43 7.28 4.73 6.55
CA GLY A 43 7.86 4.84 5.20
C GLY A 43 9.25 5.49 5.13
N SER A 44 9.92 5.66 6.27
CA SER A 44 11.18 6.42 6.34
C SER A 44 12.39 5.52 6.61
N ARG A 45 13.46 5.73 5.85
CA ARG A 45 14.72 4.98 5.95
C ARG A 45 15.67 5.56 7.00
N SER A 46 16.89 5.04 7.05
CA SER A 46 17.97 5.44 7.98
C SER A 46 18.20 6.95 8.14
N SER A 47 17.99 7.76 7.10
CA SER A 47 18.11 9.22 7.18
C SER A 47 17.15 9.87 8.17
N GLN A 48 15.92 9.36 8.30
CA GLN A 48 14.98 9.86 9.31
C GLN A 48 15.42 9.51 10.72
N LYS A 49 16.05 8.35 10.92
CA LYS A 49 16.63 7.96 12.20
C LYS A 49 17.82 8.86 12.53
N ILE A 50 18.69 9.17 11.55
CA ILE A 50 19.78 10.15 11.71
C ILE A 50 19.23 11.54 12.09
N TYR A 51 18.21 12.02 11.38
CA TYR A 51 17.52 13.28 11.73
C TYR A 51 17.03 13.25 13.17
N SER A 52 16.35 12.17 13.57
CA SER A 52 15.79 12.02 14.92
C SER A 52 16.86 12.02 16.01
N LEU A 53 18.02 11.39 15.77
CA LEU A 53 19.15 11.42 16.68
C LEU A 53 19.68 12.84 16.93
N ILE A 54 19.68 13.69 15.89
CA ILE A 54 20.21 15.05 15.94
C ILE A 54 19.19 16.02 16.52
N ALA A 55 17.96 15.99 16.00
CA ALA A 55 16.88 16.88 16.41
C ALA A 55 16.50 16.68 17.89
N ASN A 56 16.63 15.45 18.40
CA ASN A 56 16.28 15.09 19.77
C ASN A 56 17.50 14.83 20.65
N LYS A 57 18.66 15.42 20.32
CA LYS A 57 19.96 15.14 20.97
C LYS A 57 19.89 15.03 22.50
N LYS A 58 19.19 15.96 23.16
CA LYS A 58 19.04 15.94 24.63
C LYS A 58 18.38 14.66 25.14
N VAL A 59 17.23 14.28 24.57
CA VAL A 59 16.49 13.07 24.93
C VAL A 59 17.33 11.82 24.63
N ILE A 60 18.03 11.80 23.49
CA ILE A 60 18.94 10.72 23.09
C ILE A 60 20.11 10.55 24.07
N GLU A 61 20.74 11.64 24.51
CA GLU A 61 21.84 11.61 25.48
C GLU A 61 21.40 11.12 26.86
N GLU A 62 20.15 11.40 27.23
CA GLU A 62 19.52 10.97 28.48
C GLU A 62 18.92 9.55 28.39
N ALA A 63 18.94 8.91 27.22
CA ALA A 63 18.39 7.57 27.01
C ALA A 63 19.11 6.49 27.82
N ASP A 64 18.34 5.55 28.36
CA ASP A 64 18.84 4.31 28.96
C ASP A 64 18.82 3.15 27.98
N LEU A 65 17.88 3.15 27.03
CA LEU A 65 17.82 2.18 25.94
C LEU A 65 17.29 2.88 24.68
N ILE A 66 17.92 2.57 23.54
CA ILE A 66 17.41 2.96 22.22
C ILE A 66 17.05 1.69 21.46
N ILE A 67 15.77 1.57 21.11
CA ILE A 67 15.21 0.47 20.32
C ILE A 67 15.09 0.96 18.87
N ILE A 68 15.50 0.12 17.93
CA ILE A 68 15.58 0.46 16.51
C ILE A 68 14.95 -0.64 15.67
N GLU A 69 13.78 -0.36 15.11
CA GLU A 69 13.18 -1.19 14.08
C GLU A 69 13.77 -0.81 12.71
N THR A 70 14.21 -1.83 11.95
CA THR A 70 14.89 -1.69 10.67
C THR A 70 14.63 -2.89 9.79
N ASN A 71 14.96 -2.77 8.50
CA ASN A 71 14.95 -3.74 7.40
C ASN A 71 13.84 -3.52 6.38
N LEU A 72 12.58 -3.38 6.81
CA LEU A 72 11.45 -3.29 5.88
C LEU A 72 11.51 -2.03 5.02
N ASN A 73 11.74 -0.86 5.62
CA ASN A 73 11.82 0.39 4.86
C ASN A 73 13.09 0.43 3.99
N GLU A 74 14.20 -0.13 4.45
CA GLU A 74 15.42 -0.24 3.65
C GLU A 74 15.19 -1.14 2.41
N TYR A 75 14.53 -2.29 2.60
CA TYR A 75 14.14 -3.20 1.52
C TYR A 75 13.15 -2.55 0.56
N ASP A 76 12.10 -1.92 1.07
CA ASP A 76 11.06 -1.30 0.25
C ASP A 76 11.70 -0.25 -0.66
N ASN A 77 12.59 0.59 -0.11
CA ASN A 77 13.38 1.53 -0.91
C ASN A 77 14.28 0.84 -1.96
N PHE A 78 14.91 -0.30 -1.63
CA PHE A 78 15.76 -1.04 -2.56
C PHE A 78 14.98 -1.66 -3.73
N ILE A 79 13.71 -2.01 -3.54
CA ILE A 79 12.84 -2.52 -4.60
C ILE A 79 12.57 -1.46 -5.68
N TYR A 80 12.49 -0.18 -5.30
CA TYR A 80 12.30 0.95 -6.22
C TYR A 80 13.61 1.41 -6.90
N ASP A 81 14.59 0.51 -7.01
CA ASP A 81 15.93 0.74 -7.58
C ASP A 81 16.61 2.01 -7.04
N LEU A 82 16.30 2.38 -5.80
CA LEU A 82 17.04 3.40 -5.08
C LEU A 82 18.43 2.81 -4.80
N HIS A 83 19.48 3.51 -5.26
CA HIS A 83 20.85 2.99 -5.25
C HIS A 83 21.18 2.39 -3.88
N PHE A 84 21.44 1.07 -3.86
CA PHE A 84 21.69 0.34 -2.62
C PHE A 84 22.89 0.91 -1.87
N ASP A 85 23.89 1.43 -2.58
CA ASP A 85 25.01 2.16 -1.98
C ASP A 85 24.52 3.33 -1.10
N ILE A 86 23.51 4.09 -1.51
CA ILE A 86 23.00 5.19 -0.68
C ILE A 86 22.29 4.63 0.57
N LEU A 87 21.58 3.51 0.47
CA LEU A 87 20.96 2.84 1.61
C LEU A 87 22.02 2.33 2.60
N GLN A 88 23.05 1.66 2.09
CA GLN A 88 24.16 1.15 2.88
C GLN A 88 24.89 2.28 3.60
N ARG A 89 25.24 3.34 2.88
CA ARG A 89 25.96 4.50 3.42
C ARG A 89 25.25 5.05 4.65
N ASP A 90 23.95 5.35 4.49
CA ASP A 90 23.18 5.99 5.55
C ASP A 90 22.99 5.06 6.75
N PHE A 91 22.81 3.75 6.53
CA PHE A 91 22.70 2.79 7.62
C PHE A 91 24.03 2.56 8.34
N GLU A 92 25.17 2.53 7.63
CA GLU A 92 26.50 2.47 8.26
C GLU A 92 26.78 3.72 9.09
N ILE A 93 26.44 4.91 8.58
CA ILE A 93 26.56 6.17 9.31
C ILE A 93 25.67 6.16 10.56
N LEU A 94 24.42 5.71 10.44
CA LEU A 94 23.51 5.55 11.57
C LEU A 94 24.15 4.65 12.64
N CYS A 95 24.69 3.49 12.24
CA CYS A 95 25.37 2.58 13.17
C CYS A 95 26.60 3.22 13.84
N LYS A 96 27.42 3.97 13.10
CA LYS A 96 28.54 4.74 13.68
C LYS A 96 28.05 5.78 14.71
N MET A 97 26.98 6.51 14.39
CA MET A 97 26.37 7.49 15.30
C MET A 97 25.86 6.83 16.59
N LEU A 98 25.15 5.71 16.47
CA LEU A 98 24.64 4.94 17.61
C LEU A 98 25.77 4.39 18.48
N ALA A 99 26.81 3.83 17.87
CA ALA A 99 27.99 3.34 18.58
C ALA A 99 28.66 4.46 19.39
N ASN A 100 28.74 5.67 18.83
CA ASN A 100 29.29 6.84 19.51
C ASN A 100 28.48 7.30 20.73
N LEU A 101 27.19 6.97 20.83
CA LEU A 101 26.37 7.28 22.02
C LEU A 101 26.82 6.48 23.25
N ASN A 102 27.43 5.31 23.05
CA ASN A 102 27.85 4.41 24.13
C ASN A 102 26.68 4.07 25.10
N LYS A 103 25.52 3.74 24.50
CA LYS A 103 24.27 3.36 25.17
C LYS A 103 23.90 1.91 24.84
N PRO A 104 23.03 1.26 25.64
CA PRO A 104 22.35 0.05 25.20
C PRO A 104 21.51 0.33 23.95
N ILE A 105 21.74 -0.47 22.90
CA ILE A 105 21.01 -0.38 21.62
C ILE A 105 20.43 -1.76 21.32
N LEU A 106 19.14 -1.80 21.01
CA LEU A 106 18.42 -3.01 20.60
C LEU A 106 17.84 -2.83 19.19
N PHE A 107 18.33 -3.61 18.23
CA PHE A 107 17.73 -3.68 16.89
C PHE A 107 16.60 -4.70 16.85
N ILE A 108 15.57 -4.43 16.05
CA ILE A 108 14.49 -5.38 15.74
C ILE A 108 14.45 -5.50 14.21
N LEU A 109 14.77 -6.70 13.71
CA LEU A 109 14.56 -7.07 12.32
C LEU A 109 13.20 -7.73 12.21
N LEU A 110 12.33 -7.19 11.35
CA LEU A 110 10.97 -7.68 11.18
C LEU A 110 10.90 -8.75 10.08
N PRO A 111 9.91 -9.66 10.15
CA PRO A 111 9.73 -10.63 9.10
C PRO A 111 9.05 -10.01 7.86
N LEU A 112 9.44 -10.49 6.69
CA LEU A 112 8.83 -10.19 5.40
C LEU A 112 8.90 -11.42 4.51
N HIS A 113 7.77 -11.78 3.90
CA HIS A 113 7.70 -12.90 2.97
C HIS A 113 7.61 -12.38 1.53
N VAL A 114 8.73 -12.42 0.82
CA VAL A 114 8.85 -11.96 -0.58
C VAL A 114 9.69 -12.95 -1.38
N ASN A 115 9.45 -12.99 -2.69
CA ASN A 115 10.09 -13.92 -3.61
C ASN A 115 11.28 -13.28 -4.35
N ASP A 116 12.21 -12.66 -3.61
CA ASP A 116 13.43 -12.09 -4.18
C ASP A 116 14.59 -12.05 -3.16
N ASP A 117 15.82 -11.95 -3.69
CA ASP A 117 17.04 -11.90 -2.88
C ASP A 117 17.28 -10.54 -2.22
N LYS A 118 16.61 -9.45 -2.64
CA LYS A 118 16.88 -8.09 -2.13
C LYS A 118 16.57 -7.99 -0.64
N PHE A 119 15.54 -8.69 -0.16
CA PHE A 119 15.23 -8.72 1.27
C PHE A 119 16.32 -9.43 2.08
N LYS A 120 16.78 -10.59 1.60
CA LYS A 120 17.89 -11.33 2.22
C LYS A 120 19.19 -10.52 2.24
N ILE A 121 19.50 -9.85 1.12
CA ILE A 121 20.64 -8.91 1.01
C ILE A 121 20.54 -7.81 2.07
N THR A 122 19.36 -7.21 2.22
CA THR A 122 19.10 -6.14 3.20
C THR A 122 19.30 -6.64 4.64
N ASN A 123 18.69 -7.78 4.99
CA ASN A 123 18.85 -8.36 6.33
C ASN A 123 20.29 -8.73 6.65
N ASN A 124 20.98 -9.38 5.72
CA ASN A 124 22.38 -9.78 5.93
C ASN A 124 23.30 -8.57 6.08
N PHE A 125 23.08 -7.51 5.31
CA PHE A 125 23.80 -6.26 5.50
C PHE A 125 23.52 -5.64 6.88
N ASN A 126 22.25 -5.60 7.32
CA ASN A 126 21.89 -5.09 8.63
C ASN A 126 22.55 -5.89 9.77
N LEU A 127 22.49 -7.22 9.70
CA LEU A 127 23.14 -8.13 10.64
C LEU A 127 24.66 -7.96 10.67
N LEU A 128 25.30 -7.71 9.52
CA LEU A 128 26.74 -7.41 9.46
C LEU A 128 27.10 -6.15 10.26
N GLN A 129 26.30 -5.08 10.15
CA GLN A 129 26.55 -3.87 10.93
C GLN A 129 26.25 -4.09 12.42
N ILE A 130 25.16 -4.79 12.74
CA ILE A 130 24.83 -5.17 14.14
C ILE A 130 26.00 -5.94 14.76
N LYS A 131 26.54 -6.92 14.04
CA LYS A 131 27.73 -7.69 14.44
C LYS A 131 28.95 -6.79 14.61
N LYS A 132 29.23 -5.93 13.63
CA LYS A 132 30.39 -5.02 13.63
C LYS A 132 30.43 -4.12 14.86
N TYR A 133 29.27 -3.72 15.35
CA TYR A 133 29.13 -2.84 16.51
C TYR A 133 28.59 -3.53 17.76
N ASN A 134 28.55 -4.86 17.80
CA ASN A 134 28.09 -5.61 18.98
C ASN A 134 26.74 -5.11 19.53
N PHE A 135 25.82 -4.72 18.64
CA PHE A 135 24.49 -4.28 19.06
C PHE A 135 23.64 -5.48 19.44
N HIS A 136 22.75 -5.28 20.42
CA HIS A 136 21.73 -6.29 20.73
C HIS A 136 20.70 -6.31 19.61
N PHE A 137 20.10 -7.47 19.36
CA PHE A 137 19.13 -7.62 18.29
C PHE A 137 18.04 -8.65 18.60
N ILE A 138 16.89 -8.49 17.96
CA ILE A 138 15.81 -9.45 17.86
C ILE A 138 15.64 -9.74 16.37
N ASP A 139 15.84 -10.99 15.98
CA ASP A 139 15.69 -11.44 14.60
C ASP A 139 14.37 -12.19 14.42
N MET A 140 13.30 -11.42 14.15
CA MET A 140 12.00 -12.03 13.90
C MET A 140 11.95 -12.75 12.56
N GLN A 141 12.73 -12.34 11.56
CA GLN A 141 12.76 -13.05 10.28
C GLN A 141 13.24 -14.49 10.48
N ARG A 142 14.39 -14.65 11.15
CA ARG A 142 14.93 -15.99 11.43
C ARG A 142 13.98 -16.84 12.27
N TYR A 143 13.33 -16.26 13.29
CA TYR A 143 12.31 -16.97 14.07
C TYR A 143 11.14 -17.44 13.19
N TYR A 144 10.69 -16.62 12.24
CA TYR A 144 9.58 -16.97 11.35
C TYR A 144 9.97 -18.05 10.34
N ASP A 145 11.20 -18.02 9.84
CA ASP A 145 11.75 -19.05 8.96
C ASP A 145 11.85 -20.40 9.68
N GLU A 146 12.44 -20.42 10.88
CA GLU A 146 12.65 -21.65 11.66
C GLU A 146 11.32 -22.30 12.10
N ASN A 147 10.25 -21.52 12.24
CA ASN A 147 8.93 -22.00 12.69
C ASN A 147 7.87 -22.09 11.57
N ASN A 148 8.24 -21.87 10.29
CA ASN A 148 7.32 -21.88 9.14
C ASN A 148 6.11 -20.94 9.32
N LEU A 149 6.38 -19.69 9.72
CA LEU A 149 5.35 -18.69 10.05
C LEU A 149 5.16 -17.62 8.97
N ASN A 150 6.04 -17.57 7.97
CA ASN A 150 6.01 -16.54 6.93
C ASN A 150 4.67 -16.50 6.19
N GLU A 151 4.17 -17.63 5.72
CA GLU A 151 2.88 -17.70 5.00
C GLU A 151 1.69 -17.29 5.88
N PHE A 152 1.71 -17.68 7.16
CA PHE A 152 0.67 -17.32 8.13
C PHE A 152 0.57 -15.80 8.29
N PHE A 153 1.72 -15.13 8.33
CA PHE A 153 1.77 -13.69 8.46
C PHE A 153 1.46 -12.96 7.14
N ALA A 154 1.95 -13.47 6.01
CA ALA A 154 1.95 -12.81 4.69
C ALA A 154 0.59 -12.80 3.96
N THR A 155 -0.52 -12.66 4.70
CA THR A 155 -1.88 -12.74 4.15
C THR A 155 -2.31 -11.44 3.46
N ASN A 156 -2.91 -10.51 4.20
CA ASN A 156 -3.49 -9.28 3.64
C ASN A 156 -2.55 -8.07 3.71
N ASP A 157 -1.53 -8.14 4.57
CA ASP A 157 -0.53 -7.10 4.74
C ASP A 157 0.84 -7.76 4.92
N LEU A 158 1.71 -7.57 3.94
CA LEU A 158 3.06 -8.17 3.95
C LEU A 158 4.03 -7.39 4.85
N PHE A 159 3.71 -6.14 5.21
CA PHE A 159 4.65 -5.23 5.87
C PHE A 159 4.34 -5.02 7.35
N HIS A 160 3.07 -5.04 7.76
CA HIS A 160 2.70 -4.78 9.16
C HIS A 160 2.36 -6.05 9.92
N GLN A 161 3.13 -6.30 10.99
CA GLN A 161 2.93 -7.42 11.88
C GLN A 161 1.57 -7.38 12.59
N ILE A 162 1.08 -8.56 12.99
CA ILE A 162 -0.16 -8.68 13.79
C ILE A 162 0.00 -7.88 15.09
N GLY A 163 -0.83 -6.85 15.27
CA GLY A 163 -0.72 -5.88 16.37
C GLY A 163 -0.55 -6.52 17.75
N PRO A 164 -1.40 -7.49 18.16
CA PRO A 164 -1.22 -8.23 19.41
C PRO A 164 0.16 -8.87 19.62
N ILE A 165 0.76 -9.46 18.57
CA ILE A 165 2.10 -10.06 18.65
C ILE A 165 3.14 -8.97 18.94
N MET A 166 3.11 -7.88 18.19
CA MET A 166 4.03 -6.75 18.41
C MET A 166 3.83 -6.10 19.77
N ARG A 167 2.59 -6.02 20.26
CA ARG A 167 2.28 -5.51 21.60
C ARG A 167 2.89 -6.41 22.68
N LEU A 168 2.81 -7.73 22.54
CA LEU A 168 3.45 -8.65 23.47
C LEU A 168 4.98 -8.60 23.38
N LEU A 169 5.54 -8.46 22.18
CA LEU A 169 6.98 -8.23 22.01
C LEU A 169 7.43 -6.97 22.75
N GLY A 170 6.70 -5.86 22.59
CA GLY A 170 6.99 -4.61 23.30
C GLY A 170 6.91 -4.76 24.82
N GLN A 171 5.92 -5.51 25.32
CA GLN A 171 5.82 -5.86 26.74
C GLN A 171 7.01 -6.69 27.21
N ASN A 172 7.39 -7.73 26.47
CA ASN A 172 8.52 -8.61 26.80
C ASN A 172 9.84 -7.81 26.85
N ILE A 173 10.06 -6.89 25.91
CA ILE A 173 11.22 -5.99 25.92
C ILE A 173 11.19 -5.11 27.17
N ALA A 174 10.06 -4.46 27.46
CA ALA A 174 9.92 -3.58 28.62
C ALA A 174 10.18 -4.30 29.96
N LEU A 175 9.77 -5.57 30.07
CA LEU A 175 10.03 -6.40 31.27
C LEU A 175 11.48 -6.86 31.39
N ASN A 176 12.26 -6.82 30.30
CA ASN A 176 13.64 -7.32 30.26
C ASN A 176 14.69 -6.24 30.04
N LEU A 177 14.33 -4.96 30.17
CA LEU A 177 15.25 -3.83 29.99
C LEU A 177 16.57 -3.99 30.73
N GLY A 178 16.52 -4.45 32.00
CA GLY A 178 17.69 -4.65 32.86
C GLY A 178 18.74 -5.64 32.35
N LYS A 179 18.42 -6.43 31.32
CA LYS A 179 19.35 -7.40 30.70
C LYS A 179 20.06 -6.86 29.47
N ILE A 180 19.60 -5.72 28.93
CA ILE A 180 20.16 -5.11 27.72
C ILE A 180 21.24 -4.13 28.15
N ASP A 181 22.48 -4.61 28.17
CA ASP A 181 23.63 -3.84 28.64
C ASP A 181 24.24 -2.94 27.56
N LYS A 182 25.22 -2.12 27.93
CA LYS A 182 25.96 -1.29 26.98
C LYS A 182 26.80 -2.14 26.02
N CYS A 183 26.83 -1.73 24.76
CA CYS A 183 27.75 -2.29 23.77
C CYS A 183 29.17 -1.80 24.06
N ASN A 184 30.03 -2.65 24.64
CA ASN A 184 31.43 -2.32 24.95
C ASN A 184 32.28 -2.27 23.67
N LEU A 185 32.35 -1.10 23.03
CA LEU A 185 33.08 -0.86 21.78
C LEU A 185 34.15 0.25 21.89
N LYS A 186 35.03 0.28 20.89
CA LYS A 186 35.84 1.48 20.57
C LYS A 186 34.90 2.68 20.39
N ARG A 187 35.28 3.81 20.96
CA ARG A 187 34.56 5.09 20.83
C ARG A 187 35.15 5.93 19.70
N ASN A 188 34.40 6.95 19.28
CA ASN A 188 34.83 8.00 18.35
C ASN A 188 34.98 7.54 16.89
N TYR A 189 33.98 6.80 16.39
CA TYR A 189 33.87 6.56 14.95
C TYR A 189 33.69 7.90 14.23
N PRO A 190 34.45 8.16 13.15
CA PRO A 190 34.30 9.40 12.40
C PRO A 190 32.95 9.38 11.67
N VAL A 191 32.19 10.46 11.82
CA VAL A 191 30.89 10.66 11.18
C VAL A 191 30.87 12.07 10.57
N PRO A 192 30.30 12.25 9.37
CA PRO A 192 30.22 13.56 8.76
C PRO A 192 29.29 14.46 9.57
N LYS A 193 29.47 15.77 9.43
CA LYS A 193 28.67 16.74 10.16
C LYS A 193 27.27 16.85 9.56
N PHE A 194 26.29 16.22 10.20
CA PHE A 194 24.88 16.42 9.90
C PHE A 194 24.26 17.58 10.67
N LEU A 195 23.20 18.17 10.12
CA LEU A 195 22.34 19.16 10.76
C LEU A 195 20.87 18.78 10.55
N ALA A 196 20.09 18.78 11.63
CA ALA A 196 18.63 18.84 11.57
C ALA A 196 18.24 20.32 11.62
N VAL A 197 17.55 20.81 10.60
CA VAL A 197 17.17 22.23 10.48
C VAL A 197 15.70 22.37 10.12
N THR A 198 15.11 23.51 10.49
CA THR A 198 13.75 23.89 10.07
C THR A 198 13.78 24.57 8.70
N LEU A 199 12.60 24.75 8.09
CA LEU A 199 12.47 25.54 6.88
C LEU A 199 12.86 27.01 7.11
N GLN A 200 12.65 27.52 8.33
CA GLN A 200 13.00 28.89 8.72
C GLN A 200 14.48 29.09 8.84
N ASP A 201 15.19 28.07 9.34
CA ASP A 201 16.65 28.09 9.36
C ASP A 201 17.17 28.13 7.93
N LEU A 202 16.64 27.28 7.03
CA LEU A 202 17.21 27.04 5.71
C LEU A 202 16.96 28.14 4.67
N PHE A 203 15.79 28.76 4.67
CA PHE A 203 15.35 29.63 3.56
C PHE A 203 15.27 31.12 3.95
N GLU A 204 15.71 32.01 3.05
CA GLU A 204 15.70 33.47 3.24
C GLU A 204 14.27 34.04 3.26
N ASN A 205 13.41 33.53 2.38
CA ASN A 205 12.09 34.08 2.08
C ASN A 205 10.95 33.11 2.42
N ILE A 206 11.13 32.29 3.47
CA ILE A 206 10.12 31.33 3.92
C ILE A 206 8.81 31.98 4.37
N ASN A 207 8.88 33.22 4.85
CA ASN A 207 7.75 34.02 5.32
C ASN A 207 6.76 34.40 4.21
N GLN A 208 7.10 34.13 2.94
CA GLN A 208 6.18 34.25 1.81
C GLN A 208 5.19 33.08 1.72
N LEU A 209 5.48 31.95 2.38
CA LEU A 209 4.58 30.79 2.38
C LEU A 209 3.52 30.92 3.47
N GLU A 210 2.32 30.45 3.16
CA GLU A 210 1.28 30.25 4.18
C GLU A 210 1.74 29.15 5.15
N LYS A 211 1.61 29.42 6.45
CA LYS A 211 1.97 28.51 7.53
C LYS A 211 0.71 27.94 8.16
N SER A 212 0.70 26.64 8.40
CA SER A 212 -0.34 25.94 9.16
C SER A 212 0.29 24.98 10.17
N VAL A 213 -0.53 24.40 11.05
CA VAL A 213 -0.11 23.35 11.98
C VAL A 213 -1.02 22.15 11.78
N LYS A 214 -0.43 20.97 11.61
CA LYS A 214 -1.15 19.71 11.44
C LYS A 214 -0.76 18.75 12.55
N SER A 215 -1.73 17.98 13.03
CA SER A 215 -1.50 16.99 14.08
C SER A 215 -2.27 15.70 13.83
N ASN A 216 -1.72 14.59 14.30
CA ASN A 216 -2.42 13.32 14.45
C ASN A 216 -2.14 12.75 15.84
N SER A 217 -2.41 11.45 16.05
CA SER A 217 -2.20 10.81 17.36
C SER A 217 -0.75 10.76 17.83
N LEU A 218 0.24 10.95 16.95
CA LEU A 218 1.66 10.80 17.26
C LEU A 218 2.49 12.05 16.93
N PHE A 219 2.14 12.80 15.89
CA PHE A 219 2.93 13.93 15.40
C PHE A 219 2.14 15.23 15.45
N THR A 220 2.85 16.32 15.71
CA THR A 220 2.40 17.71 15.53
C THR A 220 3.49 18.45 14.78
N GLU A 221 3.16 18.97 13.59
CA GLU A 221 4.13 19.60 12.71
C GLU A 221 3.63 20.94 12.18
N GLU A 222 4.56 21.89 12.07
CA GLU A 222 4.35 23.12 11.32
C GLU A 222 4.56 22.84 9.84
N LEU A 223 3.58 23.24 9.02
CA LEU A 223 3.58 23.03 7.58
C LEU A 223 3.62 24.35 6.83
N TYR A 224 4.31 24.35 5.69
CA TYR A 224 4.46 25.49 4.81
C TYR A 224 3.97 25.15 3.42
N ARG A 225 2.98 25.92 2.94
CA ARG A 225 2.32 25.71 1.65
C ARG A 225 3.20 26.23 0.52
N LEU A 226 3.91 25.33 -0.18
CA LEU A 226 4.73 25.68 -1.33
C LEU A 226 3.88 25.70 -2.62
N GLU A 227 3.73 26.88 -3.22
CA GLU A 227 2.93 27.14 -4.42
C GLU A 227 3.76 27.54 -5.64
N GLY A 228 3.18 27.41 -6.84
CA GLY A 228 3.87 27.60 -8.13
C GLY A 228 4.50 28.98 -8.39
N LYS A 229 4.14 30.02 -7.64
CA LYS A 229 4.68 31.38 -7.82
C LYS A 229 5.87 31.69 -6.92
N ILE A 230 6.16 30.85 -5.94
CA ILE A 230 7.15 31.15 -4.90
C ILE A 230 8.40 30.31 -5.15
N LYS A 231 9.54 31.00 -5.18
CA LYS A 231 10.86 30.41 -5.29
C LYS A 231 11.61 30.65 -3.99
N LEU A 232 11.75 29.61 -3.19
CA LEU A 232 12.51 29.67 -1.94
C LEU A 232 14.00 29.68 -2.24
N LYS A 233 14.71 30.63 -1.65
CA LYS A 233 16.16 30.80 -1.79
C LYS A 233 16.86 30.36 -0.51
N PHE A 234 17.88 29.53 -0.66
CA PHE A 234 18.67 29.03 0.46
C PHE A 234 19.52 30.14 1.09
N LYS A 235 19.65 30.15 2.41
CA LYS A 235 20.57 31.07 3.12
C LYS A 235 22.03 30.69 2.85
N LYS A 236 22.88 31.71 2.71
CA LYS A 236 24.31 31.57 2.38
C LYS A 236 25.12 30.75 3.39
N GLU A 237 24.71 30.71 4.66
CA GLU A 237 25.38 29.93 5.71
C GLU A 237 25.37 28.41 5.47
N PHE A 238 24.41 27.92 4.67
CA PHE A 238 24.33 26.50 4.28
C PHE A 238 25.08 26.18 2.99
N LYS A 239 25.83 27.13 2.41
CA LYS A 239 26.67 26.87 1.24
C LYS A 239 27.63 25.70 1.51
N ASN A 240 27.74 24.81 0.52
CA ASN A 240 28.49 23.55 0.57
C ASN A 240 27.91 22.47 1.49
N TYR A 241 26.77 22.68 2.15
CA TYR A 241 26.00 21.58 2.71
C TYR A 241 25.23 20.88 1.58
N MET A 242 25.09 19.57 1.70
CA MET A 242 24.26 18.74 0.84
C MET A 242 22.91 18.49 1.51
N LEU A 243 21.83 18.63 0.74
CA LEU A 243 20.50 18.25 1.17
C LEU A 243 20.33 16.73 1.07
N VAL A 244 20.09 16.07 2.19
CA VAL A 244 19.93 14.62 2.26
C VAL A 244 18.45 14.25 2.21
N ALA A 245 17.65 14.88 3.08
CA ALA A 245 16.24 14.56 3.22
C ALA A 245 15.39 15.75 3.64
N PHE A 246 14.10 15.72 3.30
CA PHE A 246 13.10 16.71 3.68
C PHE A 246 11.74 16.02 3.88
N SER A 247 10.88 16.58 4.72
CA SER A 247 9.57 15.98 5.01
C SER A 247 8.42 16.72 4.35
N VAL A 248 7.39 15.96 3.99
CA VAL A 248 6.15 16.45 3.38
C VAL A 248 4.96 15.85 4.12
N TRP A 249 3.89 16.64 4.29
CA TRP A 249 2.63 16.16 4.84
C TRP A 249 1.44 16.84 4.16
N ASN A 250 1.13 16.41 2.94
CA ASN A 250 -0.04 16.89 2.20
C ASN A 250 -1.36 16.57 2.91
N ASP A 251 -2.41 17.28 2.49
CA ASP A 251 -3.77 17.04 2.94
C ASP A 251 -4.34 15.76 2.36
N ASP A 252 -5.10 15.05 3.19
CA ASP A 252 -5.57 13.71 2.87
C ASP A 252 -6.76 13.78 1.91
N ASN A 253 -6.50 13.49 0.64
CA ASN A 253 -7.52 13.24 -0.37
C ASN A 253 -7.60 11.74 -0.74
N GLY A 254 -7.04 10.85 0.09
CA GLY A 254 -6.94 9.41 -0.13
C GLY A 254 -5.56 8.93 -0.61
N LEU A 255 -5.43 7.61 -0.74
CA LEU A 255 -4.26 6.94 -1.32
C LEU A 255 -4.09 7.40 -2.77
N GLY A 256 -2.92 7.99 -3.08
CA GLY A 256 -2.61 8.55 -4.41
C GLY A 256 -2.44 10.08 -4.46
N THR A 257 -2.41 10.77 -3.32
CA THR A 257 -2.17 12.22 -3.29
C THR A 257 -0.70 12.56 -3.54
N PHE A 258 -0.37 12.83 -4.80
CA PHE A 258 0.97 13.26 -5.22
C PHE A 258 1.12 14.78 -5.20
N SER A 259 2.26 15.27 -4.71
CA SER A 259 2.75 16.62 -4.97
C SER A 259 4.23 16.56 -5.32
N SER A 260 4.73 17.55 -6.05
CA SER A 260 6.12 17.55 -6.50
C SER A 260 6.77 18.93 -6.42
N ALA A 261 8.06 18.91 -6.15
CA ALA A 261 8.88 20.11 -6.03
C ALA A 261 10.16 19.98 -6.86
N ILE A 262 10.70 21.14 -7.26
CA ILE A 262 11.90 21.25 -8.06
C ILE A 262 12.98 21.89 -7.20
N TRP A 263 14.10 21.17 -7.06
CA TRP A 263 15.33 21.62 -6.43
C TRP A 263 16.32 21.96 -7.53
N THR A 264 16.81 23.19 -7.58
CA THR A 264 17.79 23.62 -8.60
C THR A 264 18.99 24.27 -7.95
N ASN A 265 20.19 23.98 -8.44
CA ASN A 265 21.42 24.73 -8.17
C ASN A 265 22.17 24.95 -9.50
N LYS A 266 23.46 25.37 -9.47
CA LYS A 266 24.23 25.61 -10.71
C LYS A 266 24.42 24.37 -11.60
N LYS A 267 24.41 23.17 -11.01
CA LYS A 267 24.80 21.91 -11.68
C LYS A 267 23.66 20.91 -11.81
N THR A 268 22.67 21.01 -10.94
CA THR A 268 21.71 19.95 -10.65
C THR A 268 20.30 20.53 -10.66
N LYS A 269 19.37 19.82 -11.30
CA LYS A 269 17.94 20.06 -11.24
C LYS A 269 17.24 18.74 -10.91
N ILE A 270 16.67 18.66 -9.72
CA ILE A 270 15.92 17.50 -9.24
C ILE A 270 14.44 17.84 -9.22
N ILE A 271 13.63 16.98 -9.83
CA ILE A 271 12.17 17.06 -9.82
C ILE A 271 11.68 15.87 -8.99
N LYS A 272 11.21 16.13 -7.77
CA LYS A 272 10.88 15.10 -6.79
C LYS A 272 9.38 15.02 -6.57
N TYR A 273 8.77 13.91 -6.96
CA TYR A 273 7.38 13.59 -6.64
C TYR A 273 7.29 12.88 -5.30
N CYS A 274 6.29 13.22 -4.51
CA CYS A 274 6.07 12.70 -3.16
C CYS A 274 4.60 12.26 -3.02
N LEU A 275 4.38 11.00 -2.61
CA LEU A 275 3.10 10.48 -2.17
C LEU A 275 2.94 10.69 -0.65
N SER A 276 2.18 11.70 -0.19
CA SER A 276 2.11 11.95 1.25
C SER A 276 0.71 12.29 1.76
N SER A 277 -0.17 11.29 1.91
CA SER A 277 -1.37 11.46 2.73
C SER A 277 -1.05 11.52 4.25
N PHE A 278 0.16 11.10 4.62
CA PHE A 278 0.72 11.17 5.98
C PHE A 278 2.12 11.80 5.96
N LEU A 279 2.60 12.21 7.13
CA LEU A 279 3.96 12.74 7.30
C LEU A 279 4.99 11.70 6.86
N MET A 280 5.85 12.07 5.94
CA MET A 280 6.94 11.20 5.48
C MET A 280 8.19 12.01 5.13
N MET A 281 9.36 11.43 5.42
CA MET A 281 10.65 12.01 5.08
C MET A 281 11.21 11.40 3.79
N TYR A 282 11.41 12.25 2.79
CA TYR A 282 11.93 11.89 1.48
C TYR A 282 13.40 12.20 1.34
N ASN A 283 14.11 11.35 0.61
CA ASN A 283 15.54 11.52 0.33
C ASN A 283 15.76 12.00 -1.10
N LEU A 284 16.81 12.80 -1.29
CA LEU A 284 17.34 13.07 -2.62
C LEU A 284 18.37 11.99 -2.98
N ILE A 285 18.25 11.41 -4.17
CA ILE A 285 19.22 10.43 -4.68
C ILE A 285 20.42 11.19 -5.24
N GLU A 286 20.14 12.16 -6.10
CA GLU A 286 21.15 13.02 -6.69
C GLU A 286 21.76 13.97 -5.65
N ASN A 287 23.07 14.17 -5.73
CA ASN A 287 23.80 15.01 -4.81
C ASN A 287 23.44 16.49 -5.01
N PHE A 288 22.52 17.00 -4.19
CA PHE A 288 22.15 18.42 -4.18
C PHE A 288 23.01 19.20 -3.17
N VAL A 289 24.12 19.77 -3.65
CA VAL A 289 24.98 20.65 -2.85
C VAL A 289 24.51 22.10 -2.98
N ILE A 290 24.25 22.75 -1.84
CA ILE A 290 23.75 24.12 -1.78
C ILE A 290 24.85 25.10 -2.21
N ASP A 291 24.50 25.98 -3.14
CA ASP A 291 25.31 27.07 -3.68
C ASP A 291 24.49 28.38 -3.78
N GLU A 292 25.10 29.43 -4.33
CA GLU A 292 24.46 30.76 -4.45
C GLU A 292 23.24 30.80 -5.40
N GLU A 293 23.08 29.78 -6.27
CA GLU A 293 21.97 29.66 -7.21
C GLU A 293 21.05 28.50 -6.84
N SER A 294 21.05 28.13 -5.55
CA SER A 294 20.19 27.09 -5.02
C SER A 294 18.79 27.59 -4.71
N PHE A 295 17.78 26.86 -5.16
CA PHE A 295 16.37 27.19 -4.99
C PHE A 295 15.47 25.96 -4.86
N LEU A 296 14.33 26.13 -4.19
CA LEU A 296 13.22 25.20 -4.13
C LEU A 296 11.94 25.89 -4.62
N TYR A 297 11.16 25.24 -5.48
CA TYR A 297 9.85 25.74 -5.92
C TYR A 297 8.92 24.60 -6.32
N PHE A 298 7.61 24.87 -6.29
CA PHE A 298 6.60 23.88 -6.67
C PHE A 298 6.64 23.56 -8.16
N ASN A 299 6.44 22.29 -8.52
CA ASN A 299 6.43 21.82 -9.91
C ASN A 299 5.06 22.07 -10.58
N ALA A 300 4.65 23.33 -10.73
CA ALA A 300 3.33 23.70 -11.23
C ALA A 300 3.00 23.15 -12.64
N ASN A 301 4.03 22.90 -13.45
CA ASN A 301 3.87 22.45 -14.83
C ASN A 301 3.93 20.92 -14.99
N ASN A 302 3.93 20.16 -13.89
CA ASN A 302 4.04 18.69 -13.91
C ASN A 302 5.22 18.19 -14.76
N GLN A 303 6.38 18.82 -14.61
CA GLN A 303 7.59 18.32 -15.25
C GLN A 303 7.88 16.91 -14.74
N LYS A 304 8.33 16.00 -15.61
CA LYS A 304 8.62 14.62 -15.24
C LYS A 304 9.67 14.55 -14.14
N GLN A 305 9.49 13.62 -13.21
CA GLN A 305 10.47 13.32 -12.17
C GLN A 305 11.85 13.00 -12.74
N SER A 306 12.89 13.37 -11.99
CA SER A 306 14.28 13.20 -12.41
C SER A 306 14.98 12.02 -11.73
N GLU A 307 14.37 11.46 -10.69
CA GLU A 307 14.92 10.33 -9.92
C GLU A 307 13.77 9.46 -9.41
N ASN A 308 14.07 8.18 -9.14
CA ASN A 308 13.11 7.29 -8.47
C ASN A 308 12.77 7.80 -7.06
N ASN A 309 11.67 7.31 -6.52
CA ASN A 309 11.29 7.54 -5.14
C ASN A 309 10.58 6.32 -4.56
N LEU A 310 10.41 6.30 -3.24
CA LEU A 310 9.57 5.30 -2.58
C LEU A 310 8.16 5.34 -3.19
N TRP A 311 7.72 4.19 -3.71
CA TRP A 311 6.42 3.99 -4.37
C TRP A 311 6.22 4.73 -5.71
N ILE A 312 7.28 5.32 -6.28
CA ILE A 312 7.20 6.06 -7.55
C ILE A 312 8.44 5.76 -8.40
N PHE A 313 8.27 5.04 -9.51
CA PHE A 313 9.34 4.79 -10.49
C PHE A 313 9.38 5.89 -11.53
N LEU A 314 10.57 6.21 -12.06
CA LEU A 314 10.80 7.16 -13.16
C LEU A 314 9.87 7.00 -14.36
N LYS A 315 9.47 5.76 -14.66
CA LYS A 315 8.57 5.40 -15.78
C LYS A 315 7.11 5.79 -15.53
N ASP A 316 6.74 6.04 -14.28
CA ASP A 316 5.36 6.34 -13.89
C ASP A 316 4.99 7.75 -14.35
N ASP A 317 3.79 7.88 -14.92
CA ASP A 317 3.26 9.15 -15.42
C ASP A 317 2.47 9.86 -14.31
N CYS A 318 3.20 10.44 -13.36
CA CYS A 318 2.62 11.13 -12.21
C CYS A 318 2.35 12.62 -12.50
N CYS A 319 1.21 13.10 -12.01
CA CYS A 319 0.88 14.53 -11.95
C CYS A 319 0.56 14.94 -10.51
N ASN A 320 0.72 16.23 -10.21
CA ASN A 320 0.31 16.77 -8.93
C ASN A 320 -1.22 16.62 -8.78
N ALA A 321 -1.64 15.98 -7.70
CA ALA A 321 -3.04 15.93 -7.28
C ALA A 321 -3.48 17.23 -6.59
N LEU A 322 -2.52 18.03 -6.13
CA LEU A 322 -2.72 19.31 -5.44
C LEU A 322 -2.04 20.44 -6.20
N ASP A 323 -2.51 21.66 -6.01
CA ASP A 323 -1.89 22.88 -6.53
C ASP A 323 -0.73 23.41 -5.65
N CYS A 324 -0.37 22.66 -4.61
CA CYS A 324 0.70 22.97 -3.67
C CYS A 324 1.37 21.69 -3.12
N MET A 325 2.49 21.89 -2.42
CA MET A 325 3.12 20.88 -1.57
C MET A 325 3.20 21.41 -0.14
N GLN A 326 2.76 20.60 0.84
CA GLN A 326 2.85 20.95 2.26
C GLN A 326 4.20 20.49 2.83
N LEU A 327 5.17 21.39 2.91
CA LEU A 327 6.50 21.10 3.45
C LEU A 327 6.45 21.09 4.98
N ALA A 328 7.03 20.06 5.62
CA ALA A 328 7.16 20.00 7.07
C ALA A 328 8.53 20.50 7.55
N ASN A 329 8.63 20.90 8.82
CA ASN A 329 9.82 21.50 9.42
C ASN A 329 10.98 20.53 9.73
N GLN A 330 11.07 19.42 9.01
CA GLN A 330 12.08 18.39 9.19
C GLN A 330 12.98 18.27 7.96
N ILE A 331 14.18 18.85 8.05
CA ILE A 331 15.18 18.81 6.97
C ILE A 331 16.50 18.28 7.51
N LEU A 332 17.11 17.36 6.77
CA LEU A 332 18.42 16.82 7.07
C LEU A 332 19.44 17.31 6.06
N LEU A 333 20.46 18.01 6.55
CA LEU A 333 21.62 18.43 5.79
C LEU A 333 22.86 17.67 6.26
N VAL A 334 23.85 17.56 5.39
CA VAL A 334 25.19 17.07 5.73
C VAL A 334 26.24 17.98 5.12
N LYS A 335 27.34 18.22 5.84
CA LYS A 335 28.55 18.78 5.24
C LYS A 335 29.39 17.61 4.75
N PRO A 336 29.42 17.31 3.43
CA PRO A 336 30.11 16.14 2.92
C PRO A 336 31.62 16.25 3.18
N ASP A 337 32.18 15.19 3.73
CA ASP A 337 33.62 14.97 3.90
C ASP A 337 33.97 13.54 3.46
N GLU A 338 35.18 13.07 3.74
CA GLU A 338 35.61 11.71 3.42
C GLU A 338 34.76 10.62 4.09
N ASN A 339 34.16 10.90 5.26
CA ASN A 339 33.34 9.97 6.02
C ASN A 339 31.88 9.90 5.52
N PHE A 340 31.51 10.76 4.56
CA PHE A 340 30.24 10.66 3.85
C PHE A 340 30.30 9.71 2.64
N LYS A 341 31.44 9.07 2.40
CA LYS A 341 31.58 8.03 1.37
C LYS A 341 31.42 6.64 2.00
N ILE A 342 31.07 5.66 1.16
CA ILE A 342 31.19 4.24 1.53
C ILE A 342 32.63 3.80 1.32
N ASP A 343 33.19 3.14 2.33
CA ASP A 343 34.51 2.51 2.24
C ASP A 343 34.43 1.07 1.72
N ALA A 344 33.28 0.40 1.84
CA ALA A 344 33.09 -1.02 1.54
C ALA A 344 31.98 -1.26 0.50
N HIS A 345 32.36 -1.67 -0.70
CA HIS A 345 31.41 -2.20 -1.68
C HIS A 345 31.12 -3.66 -1.35
N TYR A 346 29.89 -3.96 -0.95
CA TYR A 346 29.43 -5.33 -0.77
C TYR A 346 28.77 -5.82 -2.05
N ASP A 347 29.31 -6.90 -2.61
CA ASP A 347 28.68 -7.59 -3.73
C ASP A 347 27.35 -8.25 -3.29
N PHE A 348 26.31 -8.11 -4.11
CA PHE A 348 24.96 -8.61 -3.83
C PHE A 348 24.91 -10.13 -3.70
N LYS A 349 25.66 -10.86 -4.54
CA LYS A 349 25.70 -12.32 -4.47
C LYS A 349 26.33 -12.79 -3.16
N THR A 350 27.36 -12.08 -2.70
CA THR A 350 27.99 -12.33 -1.40
C THR A 350 26.99 -12.09 -0.27
N LEU A 351 26.30 -10.94 -0.25
CA LEU A 351 25.30 -10.63 0.78
C LEU A 351 24.13 -11.61 0.76
N ALA A 352 23.62 -12.01 -0.41
CA ALA A 352 22.50 -12.94 -0.52
C ALA A 352 22.80 -14.35 0.02
N ASN A 353 24.07 -14.77 0.02
CA ASN A 353 24.47 -16.11 0.46
C ASN A 353 25.17 -16.12 1.82
N LEU A 354 25.25 -14.97 2.49
CA LEU A 354 25.92 -14.84 3.77
C LEU A 354 25.07 -15.42 4.91
N GLU A 355 25.70 -16.14 5.83
CA GLU A 355 25.15 -16.49 7.14
C GLU A 355 25.88 -15.68 8.21
N VAL A 356 25.21 -14.66 8.76
CA VAL A 356 25.81 -13.79 9.78
C VAL A 356 25.64 -14.41 11.17
N GLN A 357 26.72 -15.01 11.68
CA GLN A 357 26.75 -15.49 13.07
C GLN A 357 27.12 -14.36 14.03
N ILE A 358 26.25 -14.08 15.00
CA ILE A 358 26.43 -13.10 16.08
C ILE A 358 26.43 -13.88 17.41
N ASP A 359 27.25 -13.45 18.37
CA ASP A 359 27.32 -14.06 19.70
C ASP A 359 25.95 -13.99 20.39
N GLU A 360 25.49 -15.13 20.93
CA GLU A 360 24.17 -15.30 21.55
C GLU A 360 23.90 -14.31 22.68
N LYS A 361 24.93 -13.76 23.34
CA LYS A 361 24.73 -12.73 24.37
C LYS A 361 24.11 -11.43 23.83
N TYR A 362 24.20 -11.19 22.52
CA TYR A 362 23.57 -10.05 21.85
C TYR A 362 22.20 -10.41 21.27
N ASN A 363 21.81 -11.69 21.29
CA ASN A 363 20.58 -12.19 20.70
C ASN A 363 19.43 -12.20 21.73
N PHE A 364 18.44 -11.35 21.51
CA PHE A 364 17.24 -11.22 22.33
C PHE A 364 15.99 -11.79 21.66
N SER A 365 16.16 -12.66 20.65
CA SER A 365 15.04 -13.29 19.94
C SER A 365 14.16 -14.18 20.82
N HIS A 366 14.65 -14.59 22.00
CA HIS A 366 13.85 -15.24 23.03
C HIS A 366 12.71 -14.36 23.61
N LEU A 367 12.70 -13.05 23.31
CA LEU A 367 11.62 -12.14 23.68
C LEU A 367 10.45 -12.13 22.69
N ILE A 368 10.61 -12.78 21.53
CA ILE A 368 9.53 -12.96 20.56
C ILE A 368 8.43 -13.80 21.23
N PRO A 369 7.16 -13.35 21.22
CA PRO A 369 6.05 -14.14 21.73
C PRO A 369 5.90 -15.46 20.97
N ASP A 370 5.20 -16.44 21.54
CA ASP A 370 4.95 -17.72 20.89
C ASP A 370 3.96 -17.56 19.70
N VAL A 371 4.49 -17.10 18.56
CA VAL A 371 3.72 -16.86 17.33
C VAL A 371 3.19 -18.18 16.74
N ALA A 372 3.86 -19.30 16.98
CA ALA A 372 3.39 -20.61 16.54
C ALA A 372 2.09 -20.97 17.25
N LEU A 373 2.02 -20.78 18.57
CA LEU A 373 0.78 -20.95 19.32
C LEU A 373 -0.33 -19.99 18.84
N PHE A 374 0.00 -18.72 18.55
CA PHE A 374 -1.00 -17.78 17.99
C PHE A 374 -1.55 -18.26 16.65
N LYS A 375 -0.69 -18.77 15.77
CA LYS A 375 -1.09 -19.37 14.49
C LYS A 375 -2.07 -20.53 14.71
N GLU A 376 -1.71 -21.50 15.55
CA GLU A 376 -2.56 -22.67 15.83
C GLU A 376 -3.93 -22.27 16.37
N ILE A 377 -3.98 -21.32 17.31
CA ILE A 377 -5.24 -20.82 17.88
C ILE A 377 -6.11 -20.14 16.81
N ILE A 378 -5.51 -19.31 15.95
CA ILE A 378 -6.23 -18.58 14.90
C ILE A 378 -6.74 -19.54 13.82
N GLU A 379 -5.93 -20.51 13.42
CA GLU A 379 -6.31 -21.53 12.43
C GLU A 379 -7.46 -22.41 12.95
N GLU A 380 -7.41 -22.86 14.21
CA GLU A 380 -8.51 -23.61 14.85
C GLU A 380 -9.79 -22.77 14.96
N TYR A 381 -9.67 -21.49 15.34
CA TYR A 381 -10.82 -20.59 15.39
C TYR A 381 -11.45 -20.39 14.00
N ASN A 382 -10.64 -20.17 12.97
CA ASN A 382 -11.12 -20.03 11.60
C ASN A 382 -11.79 -21.32 11.10
N ALA A 383 -11.20 -22.49 11.36
CA ALA A 383 -11.77 -23.78 10.99
C ALA A 383 -13.18 -23.99 11.58
N ARG A 384 -13.44 -23.50 12.80
CA ARG A 384 -14.76 -23.55 13.45
C ARG A 384 -15.73 -22.50 12.92
N MET A 385 -15.25 -21.28 12.69
CA MET A 385 -16.10 -20.14 12.40
C MET A 385 -16.39 -19.93 10.91
N ASP A 386 -15.50 -20.38 10.02
CA ASP A 386 -15.68 -20.21 8.58
C ASP A 386 -16.92 -20.93 8.05
N PRO A 387 -17.23 -22.18 8.43
CA PRO A 387 -18.51 -22.81 8.04
C PRO A 387 -19.72 -22.00 8.51
N VAL A 388 -19.67 -21.42 9.72
CA VAL A 388 -20.75 -20.60 10.29
C VAL A 388 -20.91 -19.29 9.51
N LYS A 389 -19.81 -18.62 9.18
CA LYS A 389 -19.80 -17.36 8.41
C LYS A 389 -20.19 -17.58 6.94
N ILE A 390 -19.80 -18.71 6.35
CA ILE A 390 -19.99 -19.02 4.92
C ILE A 390 -21.41 -19.56 4.66
N SER A 391 -22.04 -20.25 5.62
CA SER A 391 -23.36 -20.88 5.44
C SER A 391 -24.47 -19.91 4.96
N PRO A 392 -24.62 -18.69 5.53
CA PRO A 392 -25.60 -17.73 5.04
C PRO A 392 -25.36 -17.34 3.57
N PHE A 393 -24.11 -17.07 3.19
CA PHE A 393 -23.75 -16.72 1.81
C PHE A 393 -23.97 -17.89 0.84
N GLN A 394 -23.64 -19.11 1.24
CA GLN A 394 -23.94 -20.30 0.42
C GLN A 394 -25.45 -20.48 0.21
N THR A 395 -26.25 -20.22 1.23
CA THR A 395 -27.72 -20.28 1.17
C THR A 395 -28.26 -19.19 0.24
N GLU A 396 -27.77 -17.97 0.36
CA GLU A 396 -28.15 -16.85 -0.50
C GLU A 396 -27.75 -17.11 -1.97
N ILE A 397 -26.52 -17.58 -2.24
CA ILE A 397 -26.07 -17.97 -3.58
C ILE A 397 -26.99 -19.06 -4.16
N LYS A 398 -27.42 -20.03 -3.35
CA LYS A 398 -28.35 -21.08 -3.79
C LYS A 398 -29.73 -20.50 -4.14
N ASN A 399 -30.24 -19.57 -3.33
CA ASN A 399 -31.52 -18.91 -3.57
C ASN A 399 -31.47 -18.03 -4.81
N LEU A 400 -30.45 -17.20 -4.97
CA LEU A 400 -30.23 -16.37 -6.16
C LEU A 400 -30.08 -17.23 -7.44
N LYS A 401 -29.36 -18.36 -7.36
CA LYS A 401 -29.32 -19.32 -8.48
C LYS A 401 -30.69 -19.91 -8.77
N HIS A 402 -31.53 -20.13 -7.76
CA HIS A 402 -32.89 -20.62 -7.97
C HIS A 402 -33.79 -19.57 -8.63
N GLU A 403 -33.79 -18.33 -8.13
CA GLU A 403 -34.52 -17.20 -8.72
C GLU A 403 -34.08 -16.94 -10.17
N LEU A 404 -32.77 -16.87 -10.43
CA LEU A 404 -32.23 -16.71 -11.78
C LEU A 404 -32.71 -17.82 -12.74
N ASN A 405 -32.82 -19.05 -12.23
CA ASN A 405 -33.37 -20.16 -13.01
C ASN A 405 -34.89 -20.04 -13.23
N GLN A 406 -35.64 -19.44 -12.30
CA GLN A 406 -37.06 -19.14 -12.46
C GLN A 406 -37.32 -17.99 -13.46
N PHE A 407 -36.40 -17.02 -13.56
CA PHE A 407 -36.44 -15.94 -14.56
C PHE A 407 -35.92 -16.32 -15.95
N LYS A 408 -35.56 -17.59 -16.20
CA LYS A 408 -35.23 -18.05 -17.56
C LYS A 408 -36.43 -17.83 -18.47
N VAL A 409 -36.27 -16.96 -19.47
CA VAL A 409 -37.25 -16.73 -20.54
C VAL A 409 -37.65 -18.09 -21.10
N ASN A 410 -38.95 -18.42 -21.05
CA ASN A 410 -39.45 -19.67 -21.60
C ASN A 410 -38.96 -19.78 -23.06
N PRO A 411 -38.18 -20.82 -23.43
CA PRO A 411 -37.51 -20.89 -24.72
C PRO A 411 -38.45 -20.66 -25.89
N ILE A 412 -39.70 -21.11 -25.80
CA ILE A 412 -40.69 -20.91 -26.87
C ILE A 412 -40.95 -19.43 -27.19
N GLN A 413 -40.88 -18.55 -26.19
CA GLN A 413 -41.13 -17.12 -26.34
C GLN A 413 -40.03 -16.41 -27.13
N THR A 414 -38.85 -17.04 -27.25
CA THR A 414 -37.75 -16.53 -28.06
C THR A 414 -37.98 -16.75 -29.56
N HIS A 415 -38.81 -17.72 -29.95
CA HIS A 415 -38.99 -18.13 -31.36
C HIS A 415 -39.92 -17.19 -32.13
N LEU A 416 -39.59 -16.93 -33.40
CA LEU A 416 -40.40 -16.07 -34.28
C LEU A 416 -41.84 -16.57 -34.43
N ALA A 417 -42.02 -17.89 -34.59
CA ALA A 417 -43.34 -18.48 -34.77
C ALA A 417 -44.27 -18.18 -33.57
N TYR A 418 -43.76 -18.33 -32.35
CA TYR A 418 -44.52 -17.97 -31.15
C TYR A 418 -44.91 -16.49 -31.14
N LYS A 419 -43.94 -15.59 -31.39
CA LYS A 419 -44.16 -14.13 -31.38
C LYS A 419 -45.21 -13.71 -32.39
N LEU A 420 -45.17 -14.26 -33.62
CA LEU A 420 -46.15 -13.97 -34.66
C LEU A 420 -47.54 -14.51 -34.33
N GLY A 421 -47.64 -15.76 -33.86
CA GLY A 421 -48.94 -16.33 -33.53
C GLY A 421 -49.58 -15.70 -32.30
N ARG A 422 -48.81 -15.30 -31.29
CA ARG A 422 -49.30 -14.46 -30.18
C ARG A 422 -49.87 -13.13 -30.69
N ALA A 423 -49.15 -12.43 -31.57
CA ALA A 423 -49.63 -11.18 -32.13
C ALA A 423 -50.93 -11.34 -32.91
N ILE A 424 -51.11 -12.43 -33.67
CA ILE A 424 -52.40 -12.73 -34.32
C ILE A 424 -53.49 -12.88 -33.26
N ILE A 425 -53.27 -13.71 -32.24
CA ILE A 425 -54.24 -14.01 -31.17
C ILE A 425 -54.66 -12.73 -30.41
N GLU A 426 -53.72 -11.83 -30.14
CA GLU A 426 -54.02 -10.63 -29.35
C GLU A 426 -54.78 -9.56 -30.18
N ASN A 427 -54.61 -9.56 -31.51
CA ASN A 427 -55.14 -8.49 -32.36
C ASN A 427 -56.37 -8.88 -33.17
N TYR A 428 -56.72 -10.17 -33.31
CA TYR A 428 -57.85 -10.59 -34.15
C TYR A 428 -59.23 -10.20 -33.58
N GLY A 429 -59.32 -9.91 -32.29
CA GLY A 429 -60.59 -9.60 -31.60
C GLY A 429 -61.09 -8.16 -31.80
N SER A 430 -60.30 -7.28 -32.42
CA SER A 430 -60.63 -5.87 -32.65
C SER A 430 -60.56 -5.55 -34.14
N PHE A 431 -61.52 -4.78 -34.66
CA PHE A 431 -61.53 -4.31 -36.05
C PHE A 431 -60.24 -3.56 -36.41
N TRP A 432 -59.81 -2.64 -35.54
CA TRP A 432 -58.56 -1.88 -35.72
C TRP A 432 -57.32 -2.74 -35.52
N GLY A 433 -57.38 -3.71 -34.59
CA GLY A 433 -56.29 -4.68 -34.40
C GLY A 433 -56.08 -5.55 -35.63
N PHE A 434 -57.15 -6.04 -36.25
CA PHE A 434 -57.10 -6.83 -37.47
C PHE A 434 -56.56 -6.03 -38.67
N LEU A 435 -57.03 -4.78 -38.85
CA LEU A 435 -56.52 -3.90 -39.91
C LEU A 435 -55.03 -3.54 -39.71
N GLY A 436 -54.59 -3.35 -38.46
CA GLY A 436 -53.19 -3.05 -38.12
C GLY A 436 -52.25 -4.26 -38.14
N LEU A 437 -52.80 -5.49 -38.11
CA LEU A 437 -52.04 -6.73 -37.94
C LEU A 437 -50.93 -6.93 -38.99
N PRO A 438 -51.09 -6.63 -40.29
CA PRO A 438 -50.01 -6.75 -41.26
C PRO A 438 -48.76 -5.92 -40.89
N PHE A 439 -48.95 -4.73 -40.33
CA PHE A 439 -47.85 -3.85 -39.91
C PHE A 439 -47.17 -4.37 -38.63
N VAL A 440 -47.97 -4.84 -37.66
CA VAL A 440 -47.47 -5.45 -36.41
C VAL A 440 -46.63 -6.70 -36.71
N LEU A 441 -47.12 -7.59 -37.57
CA LEU A 441 -46.40 -8.81 -37.96
C LEU A 441 -45.09 -8.49 -38.70
N ASN A 442 -45.11 -7.52 -39.62
CA ASN A 442 -43.92 -7.08 -40.33
C ASN A 442 -42.88 -6.45 -39.37
N TYR A 443 -43.33 -5.64 -38.41
CA TYR A 443 -42.47 -5.07 -37.37
C TYR A 443 -41.82 -6.17 -36.51
N ILE A 444 -42.61 -7.13 -36.01
CA ILE A 444 -42.11 -8.27 -35.21
C ILE A 444 -41.08 -9.07 -36.00
N ALA A 445 -41.35 -9.39 -37.27
CA ALA A 445 -40.43 -10.14 -38.11
C ALA A 445 -39.11 -9.39 -38.36
N LYS A 446 -39.18 -8.07 -38.65
CA LYS A 446 -37.99 -7.23 -38.85
C LYS A 446 -37.17 -7.08 -37.56
N LYS A 447 -37.83 -6.84 -36.43
CA LYS A 447 -37.16 -6.73 -35.12
C LYS A 447 -36.51 -8.06 -34.73
N HIS A 448 -37.22 -9.17 -34.88
CA HIS A 448 -36.67 -10.50 -34.63
C HIS A 448 -35.44 -10.79 -35.50
N LYS A 449 -35.46 -10.43 -36.79
CA LYS A 449 -34.30 -10.59 -37.67
C LYS A 449 -33.05 -9.82 -37.19
N LYS A 450 -33.24 -8.69 -36.49
CA LYS A 450 -32.13 -7.85 -36.00
C LYS A 450 -31.60 -8.27 -34.62
N GLU A 451 -32.47 -8.79 -33.75
CA GLU A 451 -32.19 -8.91 -32.30
C GLU A 451 -32.33 -10.35 -31.77
N ALA A 452 -32.45 -11.38 -32.63
CA ALA A 452 -32.79 -12.72 -32.15
C ALA A 452 -31.64 -13.44 -31.43
N ASN A 453 -31.89 -13.80 -30.16
CA ASN A 453 -31.21 -14.88 -29.45
C ASN A 453 -32.22 -16.01 -29.20
N ILE A 454 -32.15 -17.09 -29.98
CA ILE A 454 -33.14 -18.18 -29.98
C ILE A 454 -32.65 -19.29 -29.04
N LEU A 455 -33.43 -19.60 -28.02
CA LEU A 455 -33.16 -20.72 -27.12
C LEU A 455 -33.73 -22.03 -27.71
N PRO A 456 -33.05 -23.18 -27.53
CA PRO A 456 -33.58 -24.48 -27.96
C PRO A 456 -34.87 -24.80 -27.20
N CYS A 457 -35.84 -25.38 -27.90
CA CYS A 457 -37.20 -25.62 -27.44
C CYS A 457 -37.62 -27.03 -27.91
N ASP A 458 -38.19 -27.82 -27.01
CA ASP A 458 -38.57 -29.22 -27.26
C ASP A 458 -39.78 -29.31 -28.19
N GLU A 459 -39.93 -30.43 -28.90
CA GLU A 459 -41.04 -30.62 -29.85
C GLU A 459 -42.41 -30.61 -29.17
N SER A 460 -42.48 -30.99 -27.89
CA SER A 460 -43.70 -30.93 -27.07
C SER A 460 -44.13 -29.49 -26.77
N GLU A 461 -43.17 -28.60 -26.48
CA GLU A 461 -43.41 -27.19 -26.20
C GLU A 461 -43.97 -26.47 -27.44
N LYS A 462 -43.46 -26.81 -28.63
CA LYS A 462 -43.93 -26.25 -29.92
C LYS A 462 -45.39 -26.61 -30.24
N GLN A 463 -46.00 -27.55 -29.52
CA GLN A 463 -47.38 -27.97 -29.76
C GLN A 463 -48.44 -27.01 -29.19
N ILE A 464 -48.08 -25.81 -28.72
CA ILE A 464 -49.09 -24.81 -28.33
C ILE A 464 -49.69 -24.06 -29.53
N PHE A 465 -50.94 -23.61 -29.39
CA PHE A 465 -51.70 -22.99 -30.48
C PHE A 465 -51.00 -21.77 -31.10
N SER A 466 -50.46 -20.87 -30.28
CA SER A 466 -49.75 -19.67 -30.77
C SER A 466 -48.53 -20.03 -31.61
N TYR A 467 -47.73 -21.02 -31.21
CA TYR A 467 -46.56 -21.45 -31.97
C TYR A 467 -46.95 -22.06 -33.33
N GLN A 468 -47.93 -22.97 -33.32
CA GLN A 468 -48.43 -23.63 -34.54
C GLN A 468 -49.09 -22.62 -35.51
N LEU A 469 -49.83 -21.66 -34.98
CA LEU A 469 -50.46 -20.60 -35.76
C LEU A 469 -49.41 -19.71 -36.45
N GLY A 470 -48.36 -19.30 -35.75
CA GLY A 470 -47.29 -18.51 -36.35
C GLY A 470 -46.42 -19.30 -37.32
N LEU A 471 -46.20 -20.61 -37.10
CA LEU A 471 -45.57 -21.49 -38.08
C LEU A 471 -46.37 -21.58 -39.37
N ALA A 472 -47.70 -21.77 -39.26
CA ALA A 472 -48.60 -21.80 -40.40
C ALA A 472 -48.57 -20.46 -41.17
N LEU A 473 -48.49 -19.31 -40.45
CA LEU A 473 -48.32 -18.00 -41.09
C LEU A 473 -46.99 -17.92 -41.85
N ILE A 474 -45.87 -18.35 -41.26
CA ILE A 474 -44.56 -18.33 -41.93
C ILE A 474 -44.60 -19.20 -43.20
N LYS A 475 -45.22 -20.39 -43.13
CA LYS A 475 -45.36 -21.29 -44.28
C LYS A 475 -46.23 -20.67 -45.37
N ALA A 476 -47.35 -20.06 -44.99
CA ALA A 476 -48.25 -19.36 -45.90
C ALA A 476 -47.56 -18.19 -46.60
N HIS A 477 -46.79 -17.40 -45.85
CA HIS A 477 -46.01 -16.29 -46.37
C HIS A 477 -44.95 -16.75 -47.37
N LYS A 478 -44.24 -17.85 -47.11
CA LYS A 478 -43.27 -18.42 -48.08
C LYS A 478 -43.94 -18.93 -49.36
N ALA A 479 -45.20 -19.35 -49.31
CA ALA A 479 -45.96 -19.88 -50.45
C ALA A 479 -47.03 -18.91 -50.96
N TRP A 480 -46.89 -17.60 -50.71
CA TRP A 480 -47.94 -16.61 -50.98
C TRP A 480 -48.39 -16.60 -52.46
N TYR A 481 -47.46 -16.76 -53.39
CA TYR A 481 -47.69 -16.82 -54.85
C TYR A 481 -48.39 -18.10 -55.34
N LYS A 482 -48.55 -19.09 -54.46
CA LYS A 482 -49.29 -20.35 -54.73
C LYS A 482 -50.60 -20.42 -53.93
N GLY A 483 -51.14 -19.28 -53.49
CA GLY A 483 -52.35 -19.23 -52.67
C GLY A 483 -52.12 -19.56 -51.19
N GLY A 484 -50.89 -19.43 -50.67
CA GLY A 484 -50.53 -19.78 -49.31
C GLY A 484 -51.40 -19.15 -48.21
N TYR A 485 -51.89 -17.93 -48.39
CA TYR A 485 -52.80 -17.29 -47.42
C TYR A 485 -54.24 -17.82 -47.47
N VAL A 486 -54.71 -18.28 -48.63
CA VAL A 486 -56.00 -18.98 -48.73
C VAL A 486 -55.92 -20.30 -47.97
N TRP A 487 -54.82 -21.03 -48.16
CA TRP A 487 -54.51 -22.22 -47.35
C TRP A 487 -54.44 -21.91 -45.85
N PHE A 488 -53.81 -20.79 -45.47
CA PHE A 488 -53.69 -20.38 -44.06
C PHE A 488 -55.06 -20.20 -43.38
N MET A 489 -56.05 -19.65 -44.09
CA MET A 489 -57.41 -19.50 -43.53
C MET A 489 -58.03 -20.86 -43.19
N PHE A 490 -57.92 -21.85 -44.08
CA PHE A 490 -58.36 -23.22 -43.79
C PHE A 490 -57.56 -23.86 -42.65
N GLU A 491 -56.26 -23.60 -42.60
CA GLU A 491 -55.38 -24.10 -41.56
C GLU A 491 -55.73 -23.51 -40.17
N ILE A 492 -56.14 -22.24 -40.10
CA ILE A 492 -56.65 -21.63 -38.85
C ILE A 492 -57.87 -22.40 -38.33
N PHE A 493 -58.86 -22.69 -39.18
CA PHE A 493 -60.04 -23.46 -38.79
C PHE A 493 -59.67 -24.87 -38.29
N ARG A 494 -58.72 -25.52 -38.98
CA ARG A 494 -58.20 -26.83 -38.57
C ARG A 494 -57.50 -26.78 -37.21
N LEU A 495 -56.66 -25.76 -36.99
CA LEU A 495 -55.96 -25.56 -35.73
C LEU A 495 -56.94 -25.23 -34.60
N LYS A 496 -57.93 -24.36 -34.80
CA LYS A 496 -58.96 -24.08 -33.79
C LYS A 496 -59.69 -25.35 -33.34
N LYS A 497 -60.10 -26.20 -34.30
CA LYS A 497 -60.71 -27.51 -34.00
C LYS A 497 -59.76 -28.43 -33.24
N LYS A 498 -58.48 -28.50 -33.63
CA LYS A 498 -57.46 -29.32 -32.97
C LYS A 498 -57.25 -28.91 -31.51
N PHE A 499 -57.26 -27.61 -31.23
CA PHE A 499 -57.01 -27.04 -29.90
C PHE A 499 -58.29 -26.78 -29.08
N LYS A 500 -59.47 -27.12 -29.61
CA LYS A 500 -60.79 -26.89 -29.00
C LYS A 500 -61.04 -25.41 -28.64
N LEU A 501 -60.69 -24.51 -29.56
CA LEU A 501 -60.83 -23.04 -29.44
C LEU A 501 -61.94 -22.48 -30.33
#